data_AF-A0A377Q176-F1
#
_entry.id   AF-A0A377Q176-F1
#
_cell.length_a   1.000
_cell.length_b   1.000
_cell.length_c   1.000
_cell.angle_alpha   90.00
_cell.angle_beta   90.00
_cell.angle_gamma   90.00
#
_symmetry.space_group_name_H-M   'P 1'
#
loop_
_entity.id
_entity.type
_entity.pdbx_description
1 polymer ?
#
loop_
_entity_poly.entity_id
_entity_poly.type
_entity_poly.pdbx_seq_one_letter_code
_entity_poly.pdbx_strand_id
1 'polypeptide(L)'
;MRRLPVFFVLDCSESMVGDSLQKMEDGLQAIVRALRTDPHALETVYISVIAFAGVAKTIAPLVELVSFYPPKLPLGGGTSLGVALETLMAELDSSVVKTTPDRKGDWKPIVYLFTDGRPTDNPNTAIDRWNAKYAKKATLIAVGLGQSVDFETLGRLTENAMMFEDSQEGDFKKFINWVTASVVAQSKSVGESDAQSLANIDASLMRIFKNPPSKQADEACITLVGRCQKTRKPYLMKYDRAIQNVATQDFKLQVSRFEIAGCYPLEEDYFIWSDPRAMDLKVNSEDLIGTPGCPHCGNYTAFAACGCGKLMCINGPEEAFCPWCKKLVSFSFSGNDGGFDVGRGRG
;
A
#
# COMPACT_ATOMS: atom_id res chain seq x y z
N MET A 1 -32.54 13.99 2.72
CA MET A 1 -31.97 12.63 2.75
C MET A 1 -30.64 12.68 3.51
N ARG A 2 -30.29 11.64 4.27
CA ARG A 2 -29.00 11.60 5.01
C ARG A 2 -27.96 10.90 4.12
N ARG A 3 -26.72 11.38 4.12
CA ARG A 3 -25.62 10.79 3.33
C ARG A 3 -24.97 9.63 4.10
N LEU A 4 -24.47 8.62 3.41
CA LEU A 4 -23.61 7.56 3.93
C LEU A 4 -22.17 7.81 3.43
N PRO A 5 -21.29 8.41 4.26
CA PRO A 5 -19.90 8.61 3.90
C PRO A 5 -19.10 7.31 3.95
N VAL A 6 -18.39 7.01 2.87
CA VAL A 6 -17.49 5.87 2.73
C VAL A 6 -16.08 6.39 2.39
N PHE A 7 -15.12 6.07 3.23
CA PHE A 7 -13.72 6.46 3.07
C PHE A 7 -12.88 5.25 2.71
N PHE A 8 -12.15 5.32 1.61
CA PHE A 8 -11.10 4.36 1.27
C PHE A 8 -9.75 4.95 1.66
N VAL A 9 -9.06 4.31 2.58
CA VAL A 9 -7.69 4.66 2.99
C VAL A 9 -6.77 3.59 2.40
N LEU A 10 -6.07 3.96 1.34
CA LEU A 10 -5.39 3.04 0.45
C LEU A 10 -3.88 3.19 0.57
N ASP A 11 -3.20 2.09 0.91
CA ASP A 11 -1.75 2.01 0.92
C ASP A 11 -1.22 2.01 -0.53
N CYS A 12 -0.26 2.87 -0.78
CA CYS A 12 0.40 3.10 -2.05
C CYS A 12 1.93 3.12 -1.86
N SER A 13 2.42 2.43 -0.84
CA SER A 13 3.85 2.21 -0.59
C SER A 13 4.50 1.31 -1.64
N GLU A 14 5.83 1.15 -1.58
CA GLU A 14 6.57 0.42 -2.62
C GLU A 14 6.29 -1.09 -2.57
N SER A 15 5.93 -1.63 -1.40
CA SER A 15 5.48 -3.02 -1.20
C SER A 15 4.26 -3.33 -2.06
N MET A 16 3.38 -2.35 -2.28
CA MET A 16 2.18 -2.50 -3.09
C MET A 16 2.46 -2.62 -4.59
N VAL A 17 3.67 -2.25 -5.07
CA VAL A 17 3.93 -2.18 -6.52
C VAL A 17 3.74 -3.53 -7.22
N GLY A 18 3.22 -3.48 -8.44
CA GLY A 18 2.93 -4.65 -9.27
C GLY A 18 1.49 -5.11 -9.09
N ASP A 19 1.30 -6.42 -8.89
CA ASP A 19 -0.02 -7.04 -8.87
C ASP A 19 -0.93 -6.52 -7.75
N SER A 20 -0.37 -6.22 -6.56
CA SER A 20 -1.16 -5.75 -5.42
C SER A 20 -1.82 -4.39 -5.71
N LEU A 21 -1.05 -3.42 -6.24
CA LEU A 21 -1.57 -2.10 -6.61
C LEU A 21 -2.59 -2.21 -7.76
N GLN A 22 -2.29 -3.01 -8.79
CA GLN A 22 -3.22 -3.21 -9.91
C GLN A 22 -4.55 -3.81 -9.43
N LYS A 23 -4.49 -4.84 -8.57
CA LYS A 23 -5.68 -5.42 -7.94
C LYS A 23 -6.43 -4.39 -7.12
N MET A 24 -5.74 -3.57 -6.32
CA MET A 24 -6.39 -2.51 -5.54
C MET A 24 -7.14 -1.50 -6.43
N GLU A 25 -6.53 -1.05 -7.52
CA GLU A 25 -7.17 -0.15 -8.49
C GLU A 25 -8.39 -0.80 -9.15
N ASP A 26 -8.25 -2.04 -9.62
CA ASP A 26 -9.33 -2.81 -10.25
C ASP A 26 -10.47 -3.09 -9.26
N GLY A 27 -10.13 -3.35 -7.99
CA GLY A 27 -11.08 -3.52 -6.90
C GLY A 27 -11.90 -2.27 -6.63
N LEU A 28 -11.24 -1.12 -6.51
CA LEU A 28 -11.93 0.16 -6.33
C LEU A 28 -12.88 0.45 -7.50
N GLN A 29 -12.44 0.20 -8.74
CA GLN A 29 -13.30 0.34 -9.91
C GLN A 29 -14.49 -0.62 -9.87
N ALA A 30 -14.28 -1.88 -9.51
CA ALA A 30 -15.32 -2.89 -9.44
C ALA A 30 -16.36 -2.56 -8.35
N ILE A 31 -15.93 -2.11 -7.18
CA ILE A 31 -16.83 -1.64 -6.10
C ILE A 31 -17.70 -0.49 -6.61
N VAL A 32 -17.08 0.54 -7.22
CA VAL A 32 -17.83 1.71 -7.72
C VAL A 32 -18.83 1.31 -8.80
N ARG A 33 -18.44 0.43 -9.74
CA ARG A 33 -19.35 -0.09 -10.76
C ARG A 33 -20.52 -0.83 -10.13
N ALA A 34 -20.26 -1.70 -9.15
CA ALA A 34 -21.30 -2.47 -8.49
C ALA A 34 -22.26 -1.57 -7.68
N LEU A 35 -21.74 -0.62 -6.90
CA LEU A 35 -22.56 0.35 -6.16
C LEU A 35 -23.45 1.19 -7.09
N ARG A 36 -22.98 1.53 -8.29
CA ARG A 36 -23.79 2.26 -9.28
C ARG A 36 -24.97 1.48 -9.84
N THR A 37 -25.00 0.16 -9.68
CA THR A 37 -26.15 -0.66 -10.07
C THR A 37 -27.27 -0.67 -9.03
N ASP A 38 -27.00 -0.18 -7.80
CA ASP A 38 -27.98 -0.13 -6.72
C ASP A 38 -28.58 1.30 -6.60
N PRO A 39 -29.91 1.46 -6.84
CA PRO A 39 -30.55 2.77 -6.78
C PRO A 39 -30.44 3.48 -5.42
N HIS A 40 -30.46 2.74 -4.32
CA HIS A 40 -30.33 3.33 -2.99
C HIS A 40 -28.90 3.82 -2.74
N ALA A 41 -27.90 3.08 -3.18
CA ALA A 41 -26.51 3.50 -3.09
C ALA A 41 -26.24 4.78 -3.91
N LEU A 42 -26.82 4.89 -5.11
CA LEU A 42 -26.70 6.09 -5.95
C LEU A 42 -27.17 7.37 -5.26
N GLU A 43 -28.24 7.29 -4.47
CA GLU A 43 -28.83 8.45 -3.78
C GLU A 43 -28.17 8.78 -2.45
N THR A 44 -27.52 7.80 -1.80
CA THR A 44 -27.09 7.93 -0.41
C THR A 44 -25.57 7.90 -0.22
N VAL A 45 -24.82 7.19 -1.07
CA VAL A 45 -23.39 6.95 -0.86
C VAL A 45 -22.54 8.11 -1.35
N TYR A 46 -21.65 8.57 -0.48
CA TYR A 46 -20.60 9.52 -0.80
C TYR A 46 -19.25 8.85 -0.56
N ILE A 47 -18.33 8.97 -1.51
CA ILE A 47 -17.02 8.32 -1.48
C ILE A 47 -15.91 9.35 -1.37
N SER A 48 -14.93 9.10 -0.51
CA SER A 48 -13.65 9.77 -0.47
C SER A 48 -12.51 8.75 -0.55
N VAL A 49 -11.41 9.12 -1.20
CA VAL A 49 -10.20 8.30 -1.26
C VAL A 49 -9.03 9.08 -0.69
N ILE A 50 -8.38 8.49 0.30
CA ILE A 50 -7.13 8.93 0.90
C ILE A 50 -6.08 7.91 0.49
N ALA A 51 -5.07 8.36 -0.25
CA ALA A 51 -3.90 7.54 -0.52
C ALA A 51 -2.83 7.87 0.51
N PHE A 52 -2.07 6.85 0.91
CA PHE A 52 -0.90 7.04 1.76
C PHE A 52 0.26 6.16 1.34
N ALA A 53 1.45 6.72 1.44
CA ALA A 53 2.74 6.05 1.34
C ALA A 53 3.62 6.71 2.40
N GLY A 54 4.77 7.28 2.05
CA GLY A 54 5.57 8.07 2.99
C GLY A 54 4.87 9.34 3.48
N VAL A 55 3.90 9.84 2.71
CA VAL A 55 2.94 10.90 3.09
C VAL A 55 1.51 10.43 2.84
N ALA A 56 0.52 11.11 3.41
CA ALA A 56 -0.90 10.81 3.15
C ALA A 56 -1.66 12.05 2.65
N LYS A 57 -2.51 11.88 1.64
CA LYS A 57 -3.36 12.97 1.10
C LYS A 57 -4.71 12.43 0.64
N THR A 58 -5.76 13.24 0.79
CA THR A 58 -7.05 13.03 0.13
C THR A 58 -6.88 13.26 -1.37
N ILE A 59 -6.93 12.20 -2.17
CA ILE A 59 -6.80 12.26 -3.64
C ILE A 59 -8.16 12.33 -4.34
N ALA A 60 -9.23 11.96 -3.64
CA ALA A 60 -10.61 12.25 -4.03
C ALA A 60 -11.38 12.74 -2.79
N PRO A 61 -11.89 13.98 -2.78
CA PRO A 61 -12.68 14.50 -1.68
C PRO A 61 -14.01 13.73 -1.56
N LEU A 62 -14.71 13.89 -0.44
CA LEU A 62 -16.01 13.25 -0.23
C LEU A 62 -17.05 13.77 -1.23
N VAL A 63 -17.35 12.98 -2.27
CA VAL A 63 -18.28 13.32 -3.36
C VAL A 63 -19.32 12.22 -3.56
N GLU A 64 -20.43 12.57 -4.19
CA GLU A 64 -21.50 11.64 -4.53
C GLU A 64 -21.00 10.52 -5.45
N LEU A 65 -21.50 9.30 -5.24
CA LEU A 65 -21.15 8.12 -6.05
C LEU A 65 -21.31 8.35 -7.57
N VAL A 66 -22.32 9.12 -7.97
CA VAL A 66 -22.59 9.46 -9.38
C VAL A 66 -21.48 10.32 -9.99
N SER A 67 -20.85 11.18 -9.18
CA SER A 67 -19.78 12.11 -9.58
C SER A 67 -18.39 11.57 -9.28
N PHE A 68 -18.29 10.43 -8.59
CA PHE A 68 -17.02 9.84 -8.18
C PHE A 68 -16.31 9.14 -9.35
N TYR A 69 -15.09 9.55 -9.67
CA TYR A 69 -14.23 8.82 -10.61
C TYR A 69 -13.07 8.21 -9.83
N PRO A 70 -12.85 6.88 -9.91
CA PRO A 70 -11.71 6.24 -9.27
C PRO A 70 -10.40 6.92 -9.69
N PRO A 71 -9.64 7.53 -8.76
CA PRO A 71 -8.38 8.17 -9.10
C PRO A 71 -7.32 7.11 -9.41
N LYS A 72 -6.34 7.46 -10.24
CA LYS A 72 -5.11 6.66 -10.34
C LYS A 72 -4.37 6.75 -9.01
N LEU A 73 -3.95 5.61 -8.48
CA LEU A 73 -3.23 5.59 -7.22
C LEU A 73 -1.77 6.02 -7.45
N PRO A 74 -1.24 6.91 -6.60
CA PRO A 74 0.18 7.26 -6.64
C PRO A 74 1.03 6.07 -6.19
N LEU A 75 2.35 6.20 -6.23
CA LEU A 75 3.26 5.29 -5.55
C LEU A 75 4.28 6.13 -4.79
N GLY A 76 4.70 5.73 -3.59
CA GLY A 76 5.72 6.46 -2.84
C GLY A 76 6.54 5.56 -1.92
N GLY A 77 7.73 6.02 -1.55
CA GLY A 77 8.60 5.34 -0.59
C GLY A 77 8.09 5.43 0.85
N GLY A 78 7.90 4.27 1.48
CA GLY A 78 7.49 4.11 2.87
C GLY A 78 5.98 4.01 3.10
N THR A 79 5.62 3.61 4.31
CA THR A 79 4.23 3.36 4.74
C THR A 79 3.94 4.16 6.02
N SER A 80 3.41 5.38 5.91
CA SER A 80 3.15 6.28 7.04
C SER A 80 1.71 6.18 7.54
N LEU A 81 1.39 5.11 8.25
CA LEU A 81 0.04 4.82 8.75
C LEU A 81 -0.45 5.88 9.75
N GLY A 82 0.42 6.37 10.63
CA GLY A 82 0.08 7.42 11.59
C GLY A 82 -0.38 8.70 10.89
N VAL A 83 0.34 9.09 9.83
CA VAL A 83 -0.03 10.24 8.99
C VAL A 83 -1.35 9.99 8.25
N ALA A 84 -1.57 8.77 7.75
CA ALA A 84 -2.83 8.39 7.11
C ALA A 84 -4.04 8.52 8.04
N LEU A 85 -3.91 8.08 9.30
CA LEU A 85 -4.95 8.22 10.31
C LEU A 85 -5.23 9.68 10.66
N GLU A 86 -4.20 10.52 10.77
CA GLU A 86 -4.38 11.96 10.99
C GLU A 86 -5.11 12.64 9.82
N THR A 87 -4.75 12.30 8.58
CA THR A 87 -5.46 12.79 7.39
C THR A 87 -6.91 12.30 7.36
N LEU A 88 -7.18 11.04 7.69
CA LEU A 88 -8.53 10.50 7.81
C LEU A 88 -9.36 11.23 8.88
N MET A 89 -8.79 11.45 10.07
CA MET A 89 -9.47 12.16 11.15
C MET A 89 -9.80 13.61 10.75
N ALA A 90 -8.87 14.29 10.06
CA ALA A 90 -9.10 15.63 9.54
C ALA A 90 -10.20 15.66 8.48
N GLU A 91 -10.18 14.72 7.52
CA GLU A 91 -11.20 14.60 6.48
C GLU A 91 -12.57 14.28 7.08
N LEU A 92 -12.65 13.40 8.08
CA LEU A 92 -13.89 13.11 8.80
C LEU A 92 -14.45 14.37 9.49
N ASP A 93 -13.59 15.16 10.13
CA ASP A 93 -14.03 16.38 10.81
C ASP A 93 -14.47 17.49 9.84
N SER A 94 -13.90 17.56 8.64
CA SER A 94 -14.25 18.58 7.64
C SER A 94 -15.45 18.20 6.77
N SER A 95 -15.64 16.92 6.44
CA SER A 95 -16.59 16.48 5.42
C SER A 95 -17.89 15.88 5.98
N VAL A 96 -17.85 15.30 7.18
CA VAL A 96 -18.99 14.60 7.78
C VAL A 96 -19.85 15.57 8.60
N VAL A 97 -21.11 15.68 8.22
CA VAL A 97 -22.09 16.55 8.89
C VAL A 97 -22.67 15.81 10.09
N LYS A 98 -22.47 16.36 11.29
CA LYS A 98 -22.98 15.77 12.53
C LYS A 98 -24.48 16.04 12.70
N THR A 99 -25.19 15.10 13.31
CA THR A 99 -26.58 15.31 13.70
C THR A 99 -26.65 16.35 14.81
N THR A 100 -27.57 17.30 14.65
CA THR A 100 -27.92 18.34 15.61
C THR A 100 -29.39 18.19 15.99
N PRO A 101 -29.88 18.82 17.07
CA PRO A 101 -31.30 18.79 17.42
C PRO A 101 -32.22 19.23 16.27
N ASP A 102 -31.76 20.17 15.45
CA ASP A 102 -32.55 20.80 14.39
C ASP A 102 -32.35 20.13 13.01
N ARG A 103 -31.28 19.35 12.83
CA ARG A 103 -30.94 18.72 11.53
C ARG A 103 -30.32 17.34 11.70
N LYS A 104 -30.93 16.36 11.03
CA LYS A 104 -30.32 15.02 10.83
C LYS A 104 -29.04 15.16 10.00
N GLY A 105 -27.91 14.74 10.56
CA GLY A 105 -26.62 14.72 9.89
C GLY A 105 -26.42 13.46 9.04
N ASP A 106 -25.18 13.18 8.69
CA ASP A 106 -24.82 11.98 7.94
C ASP A 106 -24.96 10.72 8.79
N TRP A 107 -25.05 9.58 8.12
CA TRP A 107 -24.92 8.27 8.75
C TRP A 107 -23.51 8.06 9.29
N LYS A 108 -23.38 7.05 10.16
CA LYS A 108 -22.09 6.65 10.71
C LYS A 108 -21.16 6.30 9.54
N PRO A 109 -20.02 7.00 9.35
CA PRO A 109 -19.12 6.73 8.25
C PRO A 109 -18.54 5.33 8.30
N ILE A 110 -18.27 4.77 7.12
CA ILE A 110 -17.54 3.50 6.97
C ILE A 110 -16.15 3.83 6.44
N VAL A 111 -15.11 3.28 7.04
CA VAL A 111 -13.72 3.44 6.62
C VAL A 111 -13.17 2.07 6.25
N TYR A 112 -12.70 1.92 5.02
CA TYR A 112 -11.96 0.75 4.57
C TYR A 112 -10.48 1.13 4.47
N LEU A 113 -9.67 0.58 5.37
CA LEU A 113 -8.21 0.70 5.34
C LEU A 113 -7.63 -0.52 4.65
N PHE A 114 -6.86 -0.32 3.59
CA PHE A 114 -6.14 -1.37 2.89
C PHE A 114 -4.64 -1.14 3.03
N THR A 115 -3.89 -2.18 3.39
CA THR A 115 -2.43 -2.15 3.51
C THR A 115 -1.84 -3.54 3.34
N ASP A 116 -0.68 -3.67 2.71
CA ASP A 116 0.06 -4.94 2.57
C ASP A 116 1.32 -5.02 3.45
N GLY A 117 1.63 -3.93 4.15
CA GLY A 117 2.93 -3.72 4.76
C GLY A 117 2.88 -3.37 6.25
N ARG A 118 4.06 -3.04 6.77
CA ARG A 118 4.26 -2.59 8.15
C ARG A 118 4.44 -1.08 8.17
N PRO A 119 3.83 -0.35 9.13
CA PRO A 119 4.08 1.07 9.27
C PRO A 119 5.57 1.38 9.45
N THR A 120 6.07 2.30 8.63
CA THR A 120 7.44 2.82 8.68
C THR A 120 7.57 4.06 9.57
N ASP A 121 6.43 4.60 10.01
CA ASP A 121 6.32 5.64 11.04
C ASP A 121 5.92 5.05 12.42
N ASN A 122 5.68 5.92 13.40
CA ASN A 122 5.18 5.51 14.71
C ASN A 122 3.70 5.89 14.80
N PRO A 123 2.76 4.96 14.55
CA PRO A 123 1.34 5.28 14.49
C PRO A 123 0.67 5.38 15.87
N ASN A 124 1.37 5.09 16.97
CA ASN A 124 0.77 4.93 18.31
C ASN A 124 -0.10 6.12 18.73
N THR A 125 0.42 7.35 18.57
CA THR A 125 -0.30 8.57 18.97
C THR A 125 -1.57 8.78 18.16
N ALA A 126 -1.53 8.49 16.86
CA ALA A 126 -2.69 8.58 15.97
C ALA A 126 -3.72 7.48 16.27
N ILE A 127 -3.26 6.25 16.56
CA ILE A 127 -4.12 5.13 16.99
C ILE A 127 -4.85 5.46 18.30
N ASP A 128 -4.13 5.96 19.30
CA ASP A 128 -4.73 6.32 20.60
C ASP A 128 -5.78 7.41 20.43
N ARG A 129 -5.49 8.42 19.59
CA ARG A 129 -6.45 9.47 19.25
C ARG A 129 -7.67 8.94 18.50
N TRP A 130 -7.46 8.06 17.52
CA TRP A 130 -8.52 7.39 16.77
C TRP A 130 -9.47 6.65 17.72
N ASN A 131 -8.93 5.81 18.58
CA ASN A 131 -9.68 5.01 19.55
C ASN A 131 -10.46 5.89 20.54
N ALA A 132 -9.84 6.97 21.03
CA ALA A 132 -10.49 7.86 21.98
C ALA A 132 -11.64 8.68 21.36
N LYS A 133 -11.53 9.11 20.10
CA LYS A 133 -12.41 10.15 19.52
C LYS A 133 -13.27 9.70 18.34
N TYR A 134 -12.85 8.70 17.57
CA TYR A 134 -13.43 8.38 16.25
C TYR A 134 -13.94 6.94 16.15
N ALA A 135 -13.36 5.96 16.86
CA ALA A 135 -13.78 4.55 16.78
C ALA A 135 -15.27 4.30 17.10
N LYS A 136 -15.88 5.13 17.94
CA LYS A 136 -17.35 5.08 18.20
C LYS A 136 -18.18 5.77 17.13
N LYS A 137 -17.59 6.71 16.39
CA LYS A 137 -18.25 7.59 15.42
C LYS A 137 -18.13 7.12 13.97
N ALA A 138 -17.18 6.24 13.68
CA ALA A 138 -16.98 5.62 12.37
C ALA A 138 -16.78 4.11 12.54
N THR A 139 -17.16 3.33 11.52
CA THR A 139 -16.89 1.89 11.47
C THR A 139 -15.64 1.69 10.62
N LEU A 140 -14.54 1.28 11.24
CA LEU A 140 -13.29 1.00 10.53
C LEU A 140 -13.15 -0.50 10.27
N ILE A 141 -12.85 -0.84 9.02
CA ILE A 141 -12.57 -2.18 8.53
C ILE A 141 -11.15 -2.13 7.99
N ALA A 142 -10.27 -2.92 8.57
CA ALA A 142 -8.88 -3.01 8.13
C ALA A 142 -8.69 -4.30 7.32
N VAL A 143 -8.13 -4.16 6.11
CA VAL A 143 -7.92 -5.24 5.16
C VAL A 143 -6.43 -5.33 4.90
N GLY A 144 -5.82 -6.37 5.46
CA GLY A 144 -4.44 -6.73 5.21
C GLY A 144 -4.32 -7.52 3.91
N LEU A 145 -3.47 -7.07 2.98
CA LEU A 145 -3.18 -7.76 1.73
C LEU A 145 -1.90 -8.59 1.89
N GLY A 146 -2.01 -9.92 1.79
CA GLY A 146 -0.85 -10.82 1.89
C GLY A 146 -0.33 -11.07 3.32
N GLN A 147 0.78 -11.82 3.41
CA GLN A 147 1.27 -12.43 4.66
C GLN A 147 2.13 -11.52 5.54
N SER A 148 2.56 -10.37 5.01
CA SER A 148 3.56 -9.50 5.64
C SER A 148 2.96 -8.40 6.51
N VAL A 149 1.64 -8.30 6.52
CA VAL A 149 0.85 -7.27 7.20
C VAL A 149 1.02 -7.35 8.71
N ASP A 150 1.18 -6.19 9.35
CA ASP A 150 1.17 -6.06 10.81
C ASP A 150 -0.26 -6.06 11.37
N PHE A 151 -0.82 -7.26 11.54
CA PHE A 151 -2.15 -7.44 12.16
C PHE A 151 -2.21 -7.05 13.63
N GLU A 152 -1.08 -6.97 14.34
CA GLU A 152 -1.08 -6.47 15.72
C GLU A 152 -1.43 -4.98 15.73
N THR A 153 -0.79 -4.21 14.85
CA THR A 153 -1.10 -2.78 14.69
C THR A 153 -2.53 -2.57 14.16
N LEU A 154 -2.99 -3.37 13.18
CA LEU A 154 -4.37 -3.28 12.69
C LEU A 154 -5.41 -3.67 13.75
N GLY A 155 -5.13 -4.69 14.56
CA GLY A 155 -6.01 -5.12 15.66
C GLY A 155 -6.15 -4.08 16.77
N ARG A 156 -5.16 -3.18 16.93
CA ARG A 156 -5.27 -2.02 17.84
C ARG A 156 -6.16 -0.91 17.29
N LEU A 157 -6.44 -0.89 15.98
CA LEU A 157 -7.31 0.09 15.34
C LEU A 157 -8.77 -0.36 15.29
N THR A 158 -9.00 -1.66 15.07
CA THR A 158 -10.35 -2.21 14.93
C THR A 158 -10.39 -3.70 15.23
N GLU A 159 -11.53 -4.16 15.73
CA GLU A 159 -11.88 -5.58 15.84
C GLU A 159 -12.21 -6.19 14.46
N ASN A 160 -12.52 -5.36 13.46
CA ASN A 160 -12.84 -5.76 12.09
C ASN A 160 -11.59 -5.77 11.20
N ALA A 161 -10.50 -6.38 11.68
CA ALA A 161 -9.28 -6.57 10.90
C ALA A 161 -9.34 -7.94 10.21
N MET A 162 -9.16 -7.95 8.89
CA MET A 162 -9.23 -9.17 8.08
C MET A 162 -8.02 -9.29 7.19
N MET A 163 -7.63 -10.53 6.94
CA MET A 163 -6.59 -10.86 5.98
C MET A 163 -7.24 -11.25 4.67
N PHE A 164 -6.77 -10.65 3.59
CA PHE A 164 -7.13 -11.06 2.25
C PHE A 164 -5.92 -11.75 1.61
N GLU A 165 -6.06 -13.06 1.38
CA GLU A 165 -5.14 -13.86 0.57
C GLU A 165 -5.83 -14.24 -0.74
N ASP A 166 -5.24 -13.86 -1.87
CA ASP A 166 -5.70 -14.27 -3.19
C ASP A 166 -5.18 -15.67 -3.51
N SER A 167 -5.67 -16.66 -2.76
CA SER A 167 -5.19 -18.04 -2.81
C SER A 167 -5.90 -18.89 -3.88
N GLN A 168 -7.13 -18.53 -4.23
CA GLN A 168 -7.94 -19.21 -5.24
C GLN A 168 -8.51 -18.20 -6.25
N GLU A 169 -8.71 -18.66 -7.48
CA GLU A 169 -9.34 -17.86 -8.52
C GLU A 169 -10.74 -17.39 -8.09
N GLY A 170 -10.94 -16.06 -8.05
CA GLY A 170 -12.21 -15.44 -7.69
C GLY A 170 -12.37 -15.03 -6.22
N ASP A 171 -11.40 -15.28 -5.34
CA ASP A 171 -11.45 -14.78 -3.95
C ASP A 171 -11.52 -13.26 -3.90
N PHE A 172 -10.76 -12.58 -4.77
CA PHE A 172 -10.84 -11.14 -4.94
C PHE A 172 -12.26 -10.67 -5.30
N LYS A 173 -12.92 -11.36 -6.23
CA LYS A 173 -14.30 -11.03 -6.63
C LYS A 173 -15.29 -11.22 -5.47
N LYS A 174 -15.12 -12.27 -4.66
CA LYS A 174 -15.94 -12.47 -3.45
C LYS A 174 -15.74 -11.34 -2.45
N PHE A 175 -14.49 -10.92 -2.24
CA PHE A 175 -14.18 -9.79 -1.36
C PHE A 175 -14.82 -8.48 -1.85
N ILE A 176 -14.73 -8.18 -3.15
CA ILE A 176 -15.40 -7.00 -3.73
C ILE A 176 -16.91 -7.06 -3.58
N ASN A 177 -17.51 -8.23 -3.82
CA ASN A 177 -18.93 -8.45 -3.60
C ASN A 177 -19.31 -8.22 -2.13
N TRP A 178 -18.46 -8.65 -1.20
CA TRP A 178 -18.67 -8.44 0.23
C TRP A 178 -18.58 -6.95 0.62
N VAL A 179 -17.57 -6.21 0.15
CA VAL A 179 -17.47 -4.76 0.40
C VAL A 179 -18.71 -4.05 -0.13
N THR A 180 -19.11 -4.37 -1.37
CA THR A 180 -20.30 -3.80 -2.02
C THR A 180 -21.55 -4.13 -1.23
N ALA A 181 -21.73 -5.39 -0.84
CA ALA A 181 -22.88 -5.84 -0.06
C ALA A 181 -22.93 -5.19 1.32
N SER A 182 -21.78 -4.97 1.98
CA SER A 182 -21.69 -4.27 3.25
C SER A 182 -22.15 -2.82 3.13
N VAL A 183 -21.71 -2.10 2.09
CA VAL A 183 -22.15 -0.73 1.82
C VAL A 183 -23.64 -0.66 1.48
N VAL A 184 -24.13 -1.57 0.63
CA VAL A 184 -25.56 -1.62 0.24
C VAL A 184 -26.46 -2.01 1.41
N ALA A 185 -26.05 -2.97 2.24
CA ALA A 185 -26.79 -3.33 3.45
C ALA A 185 -26.86 -2.15 4.42
N GLN A 186 -25.76 -1.43 4.59
CA GLN A 186 -25.70 -0.23 5.43
C GLN A 186 -26.37 1.00 4.81
N SER A 187 -26.64 1.03 3.51
CA SER A 187 -27.46 2.07 2.88
C SER A 187 -28.96 1.78 2.97
N LYS A 188 -29.35 0.50 3.11
CA LYS A 188 -30.76 0.04 3.19
C LYS A 188 -31.28 -0.16 4.62
N SER A 189 -30.48 -0.69 5.55
CA SER A 189 -30.84 -1.00 6.96
C SER A 189 -31.04 0.24 7.86
N VAL A 190 -31.18 1.38 7.23
CA VAL A 190 -31.04 2.74 7.74
C VAL A 190 -32.31 3.21 8.49
N GLY A 191 -33.23 2.28 8.78
CA GLY A 191 -34.54 2.53 9.41
C GLY A 191 -34.77 1.89 10.78
N GLU A 192 -33.96 0.93 11.21
CA GLU A 192 -34.13 0.25 12.50
C GLU A 192 -32.84 0.32 13.32
N SER A 193 -33.00 0.74 14.58
CA SER A 193 -31.92 0.78 15.56
C SER A 193 -31.53 -0.64 15.96
N ASP A 194 -30.60 -1.25 15.24
CA ASP A 194 -29.59 -2.10 15.85
C ASP A 194 -28.45 -2.38 14.88
N ALA A 195 -27.29 -2.70 15.45
CA ALA A 195 -26.12 -3.20 14.74
C ALA A 195 -26.44 -4.56 14.08
N GLN A 196 -27.20 -4.56 12.99
CA GLN A 196 -27.37 -5.74 12.16
C GLN A 196 -26.10 -5.94 11.34
N SER A 197 -25.24 -6.77 11.94
CA SER A 197 -24.21 -7.63 11.36
C SER A 197 -23.67 -7.16 10.01
N LEU A 198 -22.37 -6.83 9.98
CA LEU A 198 -21.54 -7.06 8.80
C LEU A 198 -21.93 -8.44 8.26
N ALA A 199 -22.74 -8.45 7.20
CA ALA A 199 -23.47 -9.64 6.78
C ALA A 199 -22.48 -10.78 6.61
N ASN A 200 -22.65 -11.82 7.42
CA ASN A 200 -21.89 -13.07 7.45
C ASN A 200 -20.53 -12.97 6.75
N ILE A 201 -19.55 -12.38 7.45
CA ILE A 201 -18.15 -12.53 7.07
C ILE A 201 -17.92 -14.03 6.98
N ASP A 202 -17.59 -14.53 5.79
CA ASP A 202 -17.19 -15.92 5.62
C ASP A 202 -15.99 -16.13 6.53
N ALA A 203 -16.18 -16.89 7.61
CA ALA A 203 -15.19 -17.09 8.66
C ALA A 203 -13.88 -17.69 8.12
N SER A 204 -13.90 -18.22 6.90
CA SER A 204 -12.72 -18.67 6.16
C SER A 204 -11.70 -17.56 5.83
N LEU A 205 -12.10 -16.28 5.83
CA LEU A 205 -11.21 -15.12 5.58
C LEU A 205 -10.59 -14.51 6.85
N MET A 206 -10.97 -14.99 8.05
CA MET A 206 -10.44 -14.47 9.31
C MET A 206 -9.34 -15.39 9.86
N ARG A 207 -8.08 -15.00 9.69
CA ARG A 207 -6.95 -15.57 10.44
C ARG A 207 -6.34 -14.50 11.34
N ILE A 208 -6.52 -14.66 12.65
CA ILE A 208 -5.86 -13.83 13.66
C ILE A 208 -4.45 -14.37 13.85
N PHE A 209 -3.45 -13.61 13.45
CA PHE A 209 -2.05 -13.92 13.73
C PHE A 209 -1.55 -13.09 14.92
N LYS A 210 -0.79 -13.75 15.80
CA LYS A 210 0.01 -13.12 16.85
C LYS A 210 1.47 -13.39 16.53
N ASN A 211 2.26 -12.37 16.24
CA ASN A 211 3.72 -12.42 16.35
C ASN A 211 4.26 -11.00 16.63
N PRO A 212 5.28 -10.87 17.50
CA PRO A 212 5.77 -9.59 17.98
C PRO A 212 6.61 -8.84 16.92
N PRO A 213 6.76 -7.50 17.04
CA PRO A 213 7.42 -6.68 16.04
C PRO A 213 8.96 -6.75 16.10
N SER A 214 9.60 -6.86 14.94
CA SER A 214 10.98 -6.39 14.72
C SER A 214 10.95 -4.96 14.18
N LYS A 215 11.84 -4.11 14.71
CA LYS A 215 11.94 -2.69 14.35
C LYS A 215 12.94 -2.52 13.21
N GLN A 216 12.51 -1.85 12.15
CA GLN A 216 13.25 -1.29 11.00
C GLN A 216 13.21 -2.12 9.71
N ALA A 217 12.65 -1.46 8.67
CA ALA A 217 12.45 -1.92 7.29
C ALA A 217 11.47 -3.09 7.14
N ASP A 218 10.73 -3.10 6.02
CA ASP A 218 9.98 -4.29 5.64
C ASP A 218 10.96 -5.44 5.39
N GLU A 219 10.80 -6.51 6.16
CA GLU A 219 11.58 -7.74 5.98
C GLU A 219 11.00 -8.61 4.86
N ALA A 220 9.80 -8.33 4.36
CA ALA A 220 9.15 -9.13 3.35
C ALA A 220 9.62 -8.80 1.93
N CYS A 221 10.00 -7.55 1.66
CA CYS A 221 10.49 -7.15 0.36
C CYS A 221 11.57 -6.06 0.46
N ILE A 222 12.36 -5.94 -0.61
CA ILE A 222 13.36 -4.89 -0.79
C ILE A 222 13.05 -4.13 -2.06
N THR A 223 12.97 -2.81 -1.93
CA THR A 223 12.65 -1.91 -3.01
C THR A 223 13.86 -1.02 -3.29
N LEU A 224 14.22 -0.86 -4.57
CA LEU A 224 15.37 -0.08 -5.00
C LEU A 224 14.98 0.88 -6.11
N VAL A 225 15.29 2.16 -5.94
CA VAL A 225 14.97 3.20 -6.92
C VAL A 225 16.17 3.47 -7.82
N GLY A 226 15.95 3.38 -9.13
CA GLY A 226 16.91 3.80 -10.14
C GLY A 226 16.32 4.81 -11.09
N ARG A 227 17.14 5.32 -12.02
CA ARG A 227 16.70 6.27 -13.04
C ARG A 227 17.27 5.91 -14.40
N CYS A 228 16.41 5.98 -15.42
CA CYS A 228 16.78 5.58 -16.76
C CYS A 228 17.84 6.53 -17.33
N GLN A 229 18.91 5.99 -17.89
CA GLN A 229 19.97 6.79 -18.50
C GLN A 229 19.48 7.54 -19.76
N LYS A 230 18.59 6.95 -20.55
CA LYS A 230 18.05 7.55 -21.78
C LYS A 230 16.91 8.53 -21.51
N THR A 231 15.84 8.06 -20.84
CA THR A 231 14.62 8.86 -20.65
C THR A 231 14.68 9.76 -19.43
N ARG A 232 15.64 9.52 -18.52
CA ARG A 232 15.74 10.18 -17.20
C ARG A 232 14.51 9.96 -16.32
N LYS A 233 13.61 9.04 -16.65
CA LYS A 233 12.48 8.69 -15.78
C LYS A 233 12.91 7.72 -14.67
N PRO A 234 12.36 7.84 -13.44
CA PRO A 234 12.64 6.92 -12.36
C PRO A 234 12.01 5.55 -12.61
N TYR A 235 12.53 4.52 -11.95
CA TYR A 235 11.95 3.19 -11.93
C TYR A 235 12.21 2.52 -10.58
N LEU A 236 11.37 1.55 -10.24
CA LEU A 236 11.44 0.79 -9.00
C LEU A 236 11.79 -0.66 -9.31
N MET A 237 12.77 -1.22 -8.63
CA MET A 237 13.02 -2.66 -8.61
C MET A 237 12.50 -3.20 -7.28
N LYS A 238 11.66 -4.23 -7.32
CA LYS A 238 11.15 -4.92 -6.13
C LYS A 238 11.69 -6.33 -6.08
N TYR A 239 12.19 -6.72 -4.93
CA TYR A 239 12.66 -8.07 -4.63
C TYR A 239 11.86 -8.62 -3.46
N ASP A 240 11.29 -9.81 -3.61
CA ASP A 240 10.50 -10.47 -2.57
C ASP A 240 11.37 -11.47 -1.81
N ARG A 241 11.14 -11.60 -0.49
CA ARG A 241 11.90 -12.54 0.35
C ARG A 241 11.57 -13.98 -0.03
N ALA A 242 12.59 -14.73 -0.43
CA ALA A 242 12.55 -16.17 -0.63
C ALA A 242 13.33 -16.87 0.50
N ILE A 243 12.72 -17.87 1.12
CA ILE A 243 13.38 -18.72 2.13
C ILE A 243 13.93 -19.95 1.43
N GLN A 244 15.26 -20.03 1.33
CA GLN A 244 15.93 -21.22 0.82
C GLN A 244 16.29 -22.14 1.98
N ASN A 245 15.69 -23.34 2.00
CA ASN A 245 16.06 -24.39 2.93
C ASN A 245 17.32 -25.09 2.40
N VAL A 246 18.46 -24.81 3.01
CA VAL A 246 19.72 -25.51 2.74
C VAL A 246 19.84 -26.66 3.73
N ALA A 247 19.69 -27.89 3.25
CA ALA A 247 19.87 -29.09 4.06
C ALA A 247 21.13 -29.85 3.61
N THR A 248 22.03 -30.09 4.55
CA THR A 248 23.12 -31.06 4.43
C THR A 248 22.82 -32.26 5.35
N GLN A 249 23.62 -33.33 5.28
CA GLN A 249 23.40 -34.53 6.11
C GLN A 249 23.38 -34.21 7.62
N ASP A 250 24.12 -33.17 8.05
CA ASP A 250 24.29 -32.82 9.47
C ASP A 250 23.62 -31.49 9.90
N PHE A 251 23.22 -30.62 8.95
CA PHE A 251 22.63 -29.31 9.26
C PHE A 251 21.47 -28.93 8.34
N LYS A 252 20.42 -28.33 8.93
CA LYS A 252 19.36 -27.61 8.21
C LYS A 252 19.50 -26.12 8.51
N LEU A 253 19.80 -25.32 7.49
CA LEU A 253 19.90 -23.87 7.58
C LEU A 253 18.83 -23.23 6.68
N GLN A 254 18.10 -22.26 7.21
CA GLN A 254 17.25 -21.39 6.40
C GLN A 254 18.03 -20.13 6.04
N VAL A 255 18.31 -19.97 4.76
CA VAL A 255 18.95 -18.76 4.22
C VAL A 255 17.85 -17.92 3.57
N SER A 256 17.62 -16.71 4.07
CA SER A 256 16.74 -15.75 3.40
C SER A 256 17.53 -15.00 2.33
N ARG A 257 17.07 -15.06 1.09
CA ARG A 257 17.54 -14.22 -0.02
C ARG A 257 16.34 -13.45 -0.59
N PHE A 258 16.61 -12.45 -1.42
CA PHE A 258 15.56 -11.67 -2.05
C PHE A 258 15.60 -11.87 -3.56
N GLU A 259 14.53 -12.42 -4.13
CA GLU A 259 14.43 -12.70 -5.56
C GLU A 259 13.70 -11.58 -6.28
N ILE A 260 14.15 -11.24 -7.48
CA ILE A 260 13.53 -10.18 -8.28
C ILE A 260 12.05 -10.50 -8.55
N ALA A 261 11.16 -9.66 -8.04
CA ALA A 261 9.73 -9.71 -8.33
C ALA A 261 9.44 -8.98 -9.65
N GLY A 262 10.10 -7.83 -9.86
CA GLY A 262 9.94 -7.07 -11.09
C GLY A 262 10.63 -5.70 -11.07
N CYS A 263 10.63 -5.06 -12.24
CA CYS A 263 11.07 -3.66 -12.38
C CYS A 263 9.97 -2.84 -13.05
N TYR A 264 9.51 -1.80 -12.36
CA TYR A 264 8.31 -1.06 -12.68
C TYR A 264 8.66 0.39 -13.04
N PRO A 265 8.04 0.96 -14.09
CA PRO A 265 8.23 2.36 -14.41
C PRO A 265 7.61 3.25 -13.33
N LEU A 266 8.33 4.32 -12.95
CA LEU A 266 7.82 5.36 -12.07
C LEU A 266 7.68 6.69 -12.82
N GLU A 267 6.82 7.55 -12.31
CA GLU A 267 6.76 8.96 -12.67
C GLU A 267 7.41 9.80 -11.54
N GLU A 268 7.69 11.08 -11.81
CA GLU A 268 8.41 11.96 -10.87
C GLU A 268 7.62 12.29 -9.59
N ASP A 269 6.30 12.14 -9.63
CA ASP A 269 5.42 12.31 -8.48
C ASP A 269 5.71 11.30 -7.35
N TYR A 270 6.38 10.19 -7.65
CA TYR A 270 6.87 9.24 -6.67
C TYR A 270 7.64 9.92 -5.52
N PHE A 271 8.51 10.88 -5.83
CA PHE A 271 9.31 11.57 -4.81
C PHE A 271 8.46 12.51 -3.93
N ILE A 272 7.31 12.97 -4.42
CA ILE A 272 6.36 13.80 -3.66
C ILE A 272 5.57 12.93 -2.67
N TRP A 273 5.35 11.65 -3.01
CA TRP A 273 4.65 10.68 -2.19
C TRP A 273 5.55 9.89 -1.24
N SER A 274 6.87 10.02 -1.42
CA SER A 274 7.88 9.38 -0.58
C SER A 274 8.14 10.15 0.72
N ASP A 275 8.53 9.42 1.75
CA ASP A 275 8.90 10.00 3.04
C ASP A 275 10.17 10.87 2.86
N PRO A 276 10.13 12.17 3.25
CA PRO A 276 11.28 13.05 3.09
C PRO A 276 12.44 12.71 4.05
N ARG A 277 12.21 11.87 5.06
CA ARG A 277 13.25 11.45 6.00
C ARG A 277 14.26 10.56 5.29
N ALA A 278 15.43 11.12 4.98
CA ALA A 278 16.56 10.35 4.47
C ALA A 278 16.97 9.29 5.49
N MET A 279 16.96 8.03 5.08
CA MET A 279 17.51 6.93 5.86
C MET A 279 18.61 6.22 5.08
N ASP A 280 19.70 5.87 5.77
CA ASP A 280 20.84 5.14 5.23
C ASP A 280 20.61 3.62 5.29
N LEU A 281 19.39 3.17 4.95
CA LEU A 281 19.11 1.74 4.83
C LEU A 281 19.83 1.23 3.59
N LYS A 282 20.62 0.16 3.77
CA LYS A 282 21.34 -0.48 2.69
C LYS A 282 21.02 -1.97 2.66
N VAL A 283 21.17 -2.55 1.48
CA VAL A 283 21.19 -3.98 1.24
C VAL A 283 22.48 -4.31 0.48
N ASN A 284 23.11 -5.43 0.81
CA ASN A 284 24.24 -5.90 0.03
C ASN A 284 23.73 -6.57 -1.25
N SER A 285 24.36 -6.31 -2.39
CA SER A 285 23.98 -6.89 -3.67
C SER A 285 23.99 -8.44 -3.68
N GLU A 286 24.75 -9.10 -2.81
CA GLU A 286 24.78 -10.57 -2.69
C GLU A 286 23.50 -11.17 -2.13
N ASP A 287 22.73 -10.39 -1.37
CA ASP A 287 21.43 -10.82 -0.83
C ASP A 287 20.32 -10.77 -1.90
N LEU A 288 20.61 -10.17 -3.07
CA LEU A 288 19.67 -9.95 -4.16
C LEU A 288 19.94 -10.90 -5.32
N ILE A 289 18.92 -11.66 -5.71
CA ILE A 289 18.95 -12.59 -6.84
C ILE A 289 18.20 -11.98 -8.02
N GLY A 290 18.92 -11.81 -9.13
CA GLY A 290 18.37 -11.35 -10.40
C GLY A 290 18.59 -9.86 -10.66
N THR A 291 18.88 -9.54 -11.92
CA THR A 291 19.09 -8.16 -12.39
C THR A 291 18.10 -7.87 -13.51
N PRO A 292 17.09 -7.00 -13.28
CA PRO A 292 16.10 -6.70 -14.31
C PRO A 292 16.65 -5.72 -15.35
N GLY A 293 16.06 -5.75 -16.55
CA GLY A 293 16.26 -4.73 -17.56
C GLY A 293 15.49 -3.43 -17.25
N CYS A 294 15.85 -2.34 -17.93
CA CYS A 294 15.18 -1.05 -17.72
C CYS A 294 13.77 -1.03 -18.33
N PRO A 295 12.71 -0.71 -17.55
CA PRO A 295 11.33 -0.72 -18.05
C PRO A 295 11.04 0.43 -19.03
N HIS A 296 11.87 1.48 -19.05
CA HIS A 296 11.66 2.64 -19.92
C HIS A 296 12.32 2.52 -21.28
N CYS A 297 13.50 1.90 -21.35
CA CYS A 297 14.33 1.97 -22.56
C CYS A 297 14.95 0.64 -22.99
N GLY A 298 14.64 -0.46 -22.29
CA GLY A 298 15.11 -1.80 -22.63
C GLY A 298 16.62 -2.03 -22.44
N ASN A 299 17.32 -1.14 -21.73
CA ASN A 299 18.72 -1.35 -21.37
C ASN A 299 18.87 -2.66 -20.58
N TYR A 300 19.94 -3.41 -20.83
CA TYR A 300 20.14 -4.77 -20.31
C TYR A 300 20.07 -4.88 -18.78
N THR A 301 20.64 -3.93 -18.05
CA THR A 301 20.57 -3.90 -16.58
C THR A 301 20.06 -2.56 -16.07
N ALA A 302 19.18 -2.63 -15.08
CA ALA A 302 18.69 -1.50 -14.28
C ALA A 302 19.47 -1.33 -12.96
N PHE A 303 20.47 -2.18 -12.71
CA PHE A 303 21.17 -2.32 -11.42
C PHE A 303 22.61 -1.74 -11.45
N ALA A 304 22.89 -0.69 -12.24
CA ALA A 304 24.23 -0.11 -12.24
C ALA A 304 24.34 0.97 -11.16
N ALA A 305 25.27 0.82 -10.21
CA ALA A 305 25.47 1.78 -9.13
C ALA A 305 26.51 2.86 -9.49
N CYS A 306 26.07 4.11 -9.50
CA CYS A 306 26.98 5.25 -9.65
C CYS A 306 27.68 5.55 -8.31
N GLY A 307 28.89 6.12 -8.34
CA GLY A 307 29.59 6.62 -7.15
C GLY A 307 28.85 7.72 -6.35
N CYS A 308 27.69 8.20 -6.80
CA CYS A 308 26.79 9.04 -6.00
C CYS A 308 25.80 8.22 -5.15
N GLY A 309 25.94 6.89 -5.10
CA GLY A 309 25.09 5.99 -4.32
C GLY A 309 23.71 5.72 -4.91
N LYS A 310 23.46 6.09 -6.18
CA LYS A 310 22.17 5.91 -6.86
C LYS A 310 22.28 4.94 -8.02
N LEU A 311 21.22 4.18 -8.25
CA LEU A 311 21.13 3.19 -9.32
C LEU A 311 20.70 3.82 -10.64
N MET A 312 21.21 3.31 -11.74
CA MET A 312 20.84 3.70 -13.09
C MET A 312 20.87 2.50 -14.03
N CYS A 313 20.23 2.63 -15.19
CA CYS A 313 20.30 1.58 -16.20
C CYS A 313 21.44 1.81 -17.19
N ILE A 314 22.06 0.73 -17.64
CA ILE A 314 23.13 0.74 -18.65
C ILE A 314 22.95 -0.42 -19.63
N ASN A 315 23.55 -0.28 -20.82
CA ASN A 315 23.47 -1.28 -21.88
C ASN A 315 24.84 -1.91 -22.17
N GLY A 316 25.50 -2.42 -21.13
CA GLY A 316 26.84 -3.02 -21.21
C GLY A 316 27.91 -2.26 -20.40
N PRO A 317 29.12 -2.82 -20.30
CA PRO A 317 30.26 -2.24 -19.58
C PRO A 317 30.90 -1.11 -20.40
N GLU A 318 30.27 0.06 -20.41
CA GLU A 318 30.76 1.25 -21.09
C GLU A 318 30.65 2.49 -20.18
N GLU A 319 31.22 3.60 -20.64
CA GLU A 319 30.99 4.89 -20.00
C GLU A 319 29.54 5.34 -20.20
N ALA A 320 28.87 5.69 -19.10
CA ALA A 320 27.52 6.23 -19.13
C ALA A 320 27.39 7.49 -18.28
N PHE A 321 26.60 8.44 -18.76
CA PHE A 321 26.24 9.61 -17.98
C PHE A 321 25.20 9.25 -16.92
N CYS A 322 25.53 9.55 -15.67
CA CYS A 322 24.62 9.32 -14.56
C CYS A 322 23.43 10.30 -14.60
N PRO A 323 22.17 9.82 -14.68
CA PRO A 323 20.98 10.67 -14.75
C PRO A 323 20.67 11.40 -13.42
N TRP A 324 21.40 11.09 -12.35
CA TRP A 324 21.28 11.72 -11.04
C TRP A 324 22.27 12.88 -10.87
N CYS A 325 23.57 12.57 -10.92
CA CYS A 325 24.63 13.56 -10.66
C CYS A 325 25.21 14.22 -11.92
N LYS A 326 24.79 13.77 -13.12
CA LYS A 326 25.22 14.27 -14.44
C LYS A 326 26.72 14.10 -14.72
N LYS A 327 27.41 13.23 -13.98
CA LYS A 327 28.82 12.88 -14.21
C LYS A 327 28.92 11.69 -15.15
N LEU A 328 30.00 11.64 -15.93
CA LEU A 328 30.40 10.47 -16.71
C LEU A 328 30.97 9.42 -15.75
N VAL A 329 30.50 8.18 -15.87
CA VAL A 329 30.88 7.06 -15.00
C VAL A 329 31.24 5.88 -15.88
N SER A 330 32.39 5.25 -15.61
CA SER A 330 32.78 4.00 -16.26
C SER A 330 32.36 2.83 -15.37
N PHE A 331 31.72 1.82 -15.97
CA PHE A 331 31.25 0.64 -15.27
C PHE A 331 32.09 -0.58 -15.64
N SER A 332 32.52 -1.32 -14.61
CA SER A 332 33.12 -2.65 -14.74
C SER A 332 32.24 -3.66 -14.01
N PHE A 333 32.21 -4.90 -14.48
CA PHE A 333 31.63 -5.99 -13.70
C PHE A 333 32.41 -6.13 -12.39
N SER A 334 31.72 -6.17 -11.25
CA SER A 334 32.35 -6.50 -9.98
C SER A 334 32.89 -7.92 -10.08
N GLY A 335 34.21 -8.08 -9.96
CA GLY A 335 34.82 -9.39 -9.70
C GLY A 335 34.40 -9.92 -8.32
N ASN A 336 34.82 -11.15 -8.00
CA ASN A 336 34.49 -11.97 -6.81
C ASN A 336 34.66 -11.34 -5.39
N ASP A 337 34.73 -10.02 -5.24
CA ASP A 337 34.80 -9.32 -3.96
C ASP A 337 33.40 -8.92 -3.47
N GLY A 338 32.80 -9.76 -2.61
CA GLY A 338 31.90 -9.39 -1.50
C GLY A 338 30.65 -8.53 -1.76
N GLY A 339 30.25 -8.33 -3.02
CA GLY A 339 29.16 -7.43 -3.39
C GLY A 339 29.42 -5.96 -3.03
N PHE A 340 28.40 -5.14 -3.21
CA PHE A 340 28.41 -3.74 -2.76
C PHE A 340 27.08 -3.35 -2.14
N ASP A 341 27.12 -2.38 -1.24
CA ASP A 341 25.92 -1.89 -0.57
C ASP A 341 25.14 -0.90 -1.44
N VAL A 342 23.83 -1.10 -1.50
CA VAL A 342 22.89 -0.29 -2.26
C VAL A 342 21.84 0.29 -1.32
N GLY A 343 21.57 1.59 -1.45
CA GLY A 343 20.50 2.24 -0.71
C GLY A 343 19.14 1.64 -1.06
N ARG A 344 18.39 1.20 -0.05
CA ARG A 344 17.04 0.60 -0.22
C ARG A 344 15.93 1.49 0.30
N GLY A 345 14.75 1.32 -0.29
CA GLY A 345 13.48 1.84 0.18
C GLY A 345 13.03 1.16 1.47
N ARG A 346 11.93 1.67 2.06
CA ARG A 346 11.49 1.27 3.41
C ARG A 346 10.55 0.05 3.41
N GLY A 347 10.18 -0.46 2.24
CA GLY A 347 8.93 -1.20 2.07
C GLY A 347 7.85 -0.21 1.66
#